data_AF-A0A7V9V370-F1
#
_entry.id   AF-A0A7V9V370-F1
#
_cell.length_a   1.000
_cell.length_b   1.000
_cell.length_c   1.000
_cell.angle_alpha   90.00
_cell.angle_beta   90.00
_cell.angle_gamma   90.00
#
_symmetry.space_group_name_H-M   'P 1'
#
loop_
_entity.id
_entity.type
_entity.pdbx_description
1 polymer ?
#
loop_
_entity_poly.entity_id
_entity_poly.type
_entity_poly.pdbx_seq_one_letter_code
_entity_poly.pdbx_strand_id
1 'polypeptide(L)'
;MMNPLANDWPIKHRADACAVTNRAFAEGEQFYTLLFREGTGFRREDLSEEAWGARNENIRPFSFWKTRYEPPPPTAPEPLPKESAEELLRRLLAENRQPNACYVLAAMLERKRV
;
A
#
# COMPACT_ATOMS: atom_id res chain seq x y z
N MET A 1 21.17 0.10 -6.63
CA MET A 1 20.67 1.43 -6.23
C MET A 1 20.08 1.27 -4.84
N MET A 2 20.84 1.63 -3.81
CA MET A 2 20.41 1.59 -2.41
C MET A 2 19.45 2.76 -2.16
N ASN A 3 18.29 2.47 -1.60
CA ASN A 3 17.30 3.49 -1.23
C ASN A 3 17.80 4.19 0.07
N PRO A 4 18.26 5.46 0.05
CA PRO A 4 18.99 6.07 1.17
C PRO A 4 18.09 6.57 2.32
N LEU A 5 16.83 6.16 2.37
CA LEU A 5 15.81 6.65 3.31
C LEU A 5 15.07 5.49 3.98
N ALA A 6 15.79 4.43 4.36
CA ALA A 6 15.28 3.51 5.36
C ALA A 6 15.21 4.29 6.68
N ASN A 7 14.10 4.99 6.91
CA ASN A 7 13.82 5.66 8.18
C ASN A 7 14.10 4.66 9.30
N ASP A 8 15.05 4.98 10.18
CA ASP A 8 15.37 4.19 11.38
C ASP A 8 14.16 4.00 12.32
N TRP A 9 13.03 4.65 12.04
CA TRP A 9 11.79 4.58 12.81
C TRP A 9 10.79 3.63 12.14
N PRO A 10 10.67 2.37 12.61
CA PRO A 10 9.70 1.40 12.09
C PRO A 10 8.28 1.74 12.58
N ILE A 11 7.75 2.90 12.19
CA ILE A 11 6.37 3.29 12.48
C ILE A 11 5.48 2.63 11.43
N LYS A 12 4.53 1.81 11.86
CA LYS A 12 3.57 1.14 10.97
C LYS A 12 2.75 2.18 10.17
N HIS A 13 2.32 1.77 8.97
CA HIS A 13 1.36 2.53 8.18
C HIS A 13 0.05 2.77 8.96
N ARG A 14 -0.67 3.82 8.56
CA ARG A 14 -2.00 4.16 9.07
C ARG A 14 -2.95 2.95 8.97
N ALA A 15 -3.73 2.70 10.01
CA ALA A 15 -4.78 1.70 10.00
C ALA A 15 -6.04 2.22 9.26
N ASP A 16 -6.80 1.30 8.68
CA ASP A 16 -8.07 1.61 8.02
C ASP A 16 -9.27 1.56 8.97
N ALA A 17 -9.05 1.15 10.22
CA ALA A 17 -10.07 1.06 11.25
C ALA A 17 -9.56 1.54 12.62
N CYS A 18 -10.49 1.99 13.44
CA CYS A 18 -10.22 2.43 14.81
C CYS A 18 -9.80 1.24 15.70
N ALA A 19 -8.71 1.40 16.46
CA ALA A 19 -8.18 0.35 17.34
C ALA A 19 -9.12 -0.06 18.49
N VAL A 20 -10.04 0.83 18.91
CA VAL A 20 -11.00 0.56 20.01
C VAL A 20 -12.34 0.04 19.49
N THR A 21 -13.00 0.79 18.61
CA THR A 21 -14.34 0.44 18.10
C THR A 21 -14.31 -0.59 16.96
N ASN A 22 -13.13 -0.86 16.39
CA ASN A 22 -12.92 -1.70 15.21
C ASN A 22 -13.72 -1.25 13.97
N ARG A 23 -14.23 -0.01 13.99
CA ARG A 23 -14.98 0.59 12.88
C ARG A 23 -13.99 1.11 11.83
N ALA A 24 -14.26 0.83 10.56
CA ALA A 24 -13.52 1.41 9.45
C ALA A 24 -13.70 2.95 9.39
N PHE A 25 -12.62 3.67 9.11
CA PHE A 25 -12.68 5.12 8.94
C PHE A 25 -13.38 5.48 7.63
N ALA A 26 -14.29 6.46 7.67
CA ALA A 26 -14.89 6.99 6.46
C ALA A 26 -13.93 7.97 5.75
N GLU A 27 -14.06 8.09 4.43
CA GLU A 27 -13.35 9.10 3.66
C GLU A 27 -13.63 10.50 4.21
N GLY A 28 -12.57 11.27 4.45
CA GLY A 28 -12.66 12.60 5.04
C GLY A 28 -12.89 12.63 6.55
N GLU A 29 -13.06 11.47 7.21
CA GLU A 29 -13.24 11.38 8.66
C GLU A 29 -11.97 11.84 9.39
N GLN A 30 -12.14 12.61 10.47
CA GLN A 30 -11.01 12.98 11.31
C GLN A 30 -10.78 11.91 12.38
N PHE A 31 -9.52 11.50 12.51
CA PHE A 31 -9.11 10.50 13.49
C PHE A 31 -7.82 10.95 14.18
N TYR A 32 -7.51 10.33 15.32
CA TYR A 32 -6.31 10.60 16.11
C TYR A 32 -5.35 9.43 15.98
N THR A 33 -4.09 9.73 15.65
CA THR A 33 -3.00 8.76 15.72
C THR A 33 -2.24 8.94 17.01
N LEU A 34 -1.99 7.84 17.71
CA LEU A 34 -1.21 7.77 18.93
C LEU A 34 0.02 6.88 18.69
N LEU A 35 1.17 7.33 19.16
CA LEU A 35 2.37 6.53 19.23
C LEU A 35 2.69 6.21 20.69
N PHE A 36 2.86 4.94 21.01
CA PHE A 36 3.37 4.47 22.29
C PHE A 36 4.79 3.94 22.10
N ARG A 37 5.69 4.23 23.04
CA ARG A 37 7.01 3.59 23.08
C ARG A 37 6.84 2.15 23.56
N GLU A 38 7.34 1.21 22.78
CA GLU A 38 7.29 -0.21 23.11
C GLU A 38 8.67 -0.82 22.85
N GLY A 39 9.43 -1.11 23.92
CA GLY A 39 10.81 -1.58 23.81
C GLY A 39 11.70 -0.62 23.02
N THR A 40 12.25 -1.11 21.91
CA THR A 40 13.09 -0.34 20.96
C THR A 40 12.29 0.29 19.82
N GLY A 41 10.97 0.09 19.76
CA GLY A 41 10.13 0.54 18.66
C GLY A 41 8.94 1.41 19.09
N PHE A 42 8.06 1.67 18.12
CA PHE A 42 6.83 2.42 18.30
C PHE A 42 5.61 1.60 17.94
N ARG A 43 4.64 1.58 18.85
CA ARG A 43 3.31 1.02 18.62
C ARG A 43 2.36 2.13 18.23
N ARG A 44 1.82 2.06 17.02
CA ARG A 44 0.84 3.00 16.49
C ARG A 44 -0.58 2.50 16.80
N GLU A 45 -1.43 3.38 17.32
CA GLU A 45 -2.87 3.19 17.39
C GLU A 45 -3.58 4.34 16.69
N ASP A 46 -4.58 4.03 15.87
CA ASP A 46 -5.45 5.04 15.25
C ASP A 46 -6.85 4.94 15.89
N LEU A 47 -7.37 6.05 16.40
CA LEU A 47 -8.64 6.14 17.12
C LEU A 47 -9.60 7.09 16.41
N SER A 48 -10.88 6.73 16.34
CA SER A 48 -11.93 7.68 15.94
C SER A 48 -12.04 8.80 16.97
N GLU A 49 -12.67 9.92 16.58
CA GLU A 49 -12.90 11.05 17.50
C GLU A 49 -13.71 10.64 18.74
N GLU A 50 -14.67 9.73 18.57
CA GLU A 50 -15.43 9.11 19.67
C GLU A 50 -14.51 8.33 20.62
N ALA A 51 -13.67 7.43 20.08
CA ALA A 51 -12.76 6.62 20.88
C ALA A 51 -11.68 7.47 21.56
N TRP A 52 -11.27 8.57 20.94
CA TRP A 52 -10.37 9.54 21.53
C TRP A 52 -11.00 10.23 22.75
N GLY A 53 -12.25 10.68 22.65
CA GLY A 53 -12.97 11.33 23.75
C GLY A 53 -13.31 10.40 24.91
N ALA A 54 -13.56 9.12 24.63
CA ALA A 54 -13.83 8.09 25.64
C ALA A 54 -12.56 7.48 26.27
N ARG A 55 -11.37 7.91 25.84
CA ARG A 55 -10.10 7.31 26.26
C ARG A 55 -9.78 7.65 27.71
N ASN A 56 -9.25 6.66 28.44
CA ASN A 56 -8.64 6.88 29.73
C ASN A 56 -7.22 7.49 29.57
N GLU A 57 -6.98 8.65 30.19
CA GLU A 57 -5.69 9.37 30.13
C GLU A 57 -4.56 8.71 30.95
N ASN A 58 -4.86 7.65 31.71
CA ASN A 58 -3.88 6.93 32.53
C ASN A 58 -2.66 6.43 31.72
N ILE A 59 -2.85 6.11 30.44
CA ILE A 59 -1.76 5.76 29.53
C ILE A 59 -1.52 6.94 28.59
N ARG A 60 -0.41 7.65 28.81
CA ARG A 60 0.01 8.77 27.96
C ARG A 60 0.80 8.26 26.75
N PRO A 61 0.38 8.59 25.51
CA PRO A 61 1.18 8.32 24.34
C PRO A 61 2.45 9.17 24.35
N PHE A 62 3.48 8.69 23.67
CA PHE A 62 4.71 9.44 23.41
C PHE A 62 4.45 10.66 22.52
N SER A 63 3.59 10.50 21.51
CA SER A 63 3.13 11.58 20.64
C SER A 63 1.73 11.25 20.12
N PHE A 64 0.93 12.28 19.84
CA PHE A 64 -0.36 12.13 19.19
C PHE A 64 -0.64 13.31 18.27
N TRP A 65 -1.39 13.07 17.20
CA TRP A 65 -1.81 14.11 16.26
C TRP A 65 -3.15 13.76 15.60
N LYS A 66 -3.86 14.78 15.14
CA LYS A 66 -5.13 14.63 14.41
C LYS A 66 -4.84 14.56 12.91
N THR A 67 -5.53 13.70 12.18
CA THR A 67 -5.37 13.54 10.72
C THR A 67 -6.71 13.24 10.07
N ARG A 68 -6.83 13.55 8.79
CA ARG A 68 -7.99 13.21 7.96
C ARG A 68 -7.74 11.89 7.24
N TYR A 69 -8.70 10.97 7.29
CA TYR A 69 -8.61 9.71 6.57
C TYR A 69 -8.85 9.95 5.08
N GLU A 70 -7.91 9.47 4.27
CA GLU A 70 -8.01 9.50 2.82
C GLU A 70 -7.76 8.05 2.34
N PRO A 71 -8.78 7.39 1.78
CA PRO A 71 -8.64 6.02 1.32
C PRO A 71 -7.54 5.97 0.24
N PRO A 72 -6.76 4.88 0.16
CA PRO A 72 -5.82 4.72 -0.93
C PRO A 72 -6.59 4.81 -2.26
N PRO A 73 -6.03 5.48 -3.28
CA PRO A 73 -6.69 5.57 -4.57
C PRO A 73 -6.98 4.15 -5.07
N PRO A 74 -8.15 3.92 -5.69
CA PRO A 74 -8.47 2.62 -6.27
C PRO A 74 -7.34 2.22 -7.21
N THR A 75 -6.87 0.97 -7.08
CA THR A 75 -5.83 0.43 -7.96
C THR A 75 -6.24 0.72 -9.40
N ALA A 76 -5.42 1.48 -10.11
CA ALA A 76 -5.71 1.84 -11.49
C ALA A 76 -6.00 0.55 -12.26
N PRO A 77 -7.07 0.50 -13.08
CA PRO A 77 -7.32 -0.65 -13.92
C PRO A 77 -6.05 -0.90 -14.73
N GLU A 78 -5.55 -2.14 -14.66
CA GLU A 78 -4.35 -2.55 -15.35
C GLU A 78 -4.52 -2.19 -16.84
N PRO A 79 -3.69 -1.30 -17.42
CA PRO A 79 -3.97 -0.64 -18.69
C PRO A 79 -3.87 -1.57 -19.91
N LEU A 80 -3.76 -2.88 -19.69
CA LEU A 80 -3.65 -3.88 -20.73
C LEU A 80 -4.75 -4.94 -20.52
N PRO A 81 -5.69 -5.09 -21.46
CA PRO A 81 -6.50 -6.30 -21.50
C PRO A 81 -5.54 -7.49 -21.58
N LYS A 82 -5.89 -8.59 -20.90
CA LYS A 82 -5.13 -9.84 -20.90
C LYS A 82 -5.15 -10.51 -22.30
N GLU A 83 -4.54 -9.89 -23.31
CA GLU A 83 -3.81 -10.70 -24.26
C GLU A 83 -2.56 -11.14 -23.50
N SER A 84 -2.44 -12.44 -23.22
CA SER A 84 -1.20 -12.96 -22.67
C SER A 84 -0.06 -12.56 -23.62
N ALA A 85 1.09 -12.17 -23.08
CA ALA A 85 2.24 -11.85 -23.92
C ALA A 85 2.61 -13.00 -24.88
N GLU A 86 2.20 -14.23 -24.55
CA GLU A 86 2.28 -15.41 -25.42
C GLU A 86 1.33 -15.33 -26.64
N GLU A 87 0.07 -14.94 -26.46
CA GLU A 87 -0.88 -14.75 -27.57
C GLU A 87 -0.42 -13.65 -28.53
N LEU A 88 0.12 -12.55 -27.99
CA LEU A 88 0.68 -11.46 -28.78
C LEU A 88 1.91 -11.94 -29.59
N LEU A 89 2.78 -12.76 -29.00
CA LEU A 89 3.90 -13.39 -29.71
C LEU A 89 3.43 -14.34 -30.82
N ARG A 90 2.43 -15.19 -30.55
CA ARG A 90 1.86 -16.12 -31.55
C ARG A 90 1.28 -15.36 -32.75
N ARG A 91 0.57 -14.25 -32.52
CA ARG A 91 0.06 -13.38 -33.60
C ARG A 91 1.18 -12.75 -34.42
N LEU A 92 2.20 -12.19 -33.77
CA LEU A 92 3.33 -11.57 -34.46
C LEU A 92 4.15 -12.55 -35.30
N LEU A 93 4.30 -13.80 -34.84
CA LEU A 93 4.93 -14.88 -35.59
C LEU A 93 4.09 -15.27 -36.83
N ALA A 94 2.76 -15.36 -36.69
CA ALA A 94 1.87 -15.67 -37.81
C ALA A 94 1.84 -14.58 -38.88
N GLU A 95 1.94 -13.31 -38.49
CA GLU A 95 1.94 -12.17 -39.42
C GLU A 95 3.30 -11.91 -40.07
N ASN A 96 4.40 -12.49 -39.57
CA ASN A 96 5.79 -12.36 -40.06
C ASN A 96 6.24 -10.91 -40.31
N ARG A 97 5.69 -9.94 -39.57
CA ARG A 97 5.89 -8.50 -39.84
C ARG A 97 7.03 -7.88 -39.03
N GLN A 98 7.40 -8.44 -37.88
CA GLN A 98 8.34 -7.80 -36.95
C GLN A 98 9.23 -8.81 -36.22
N PRO A 99 10.28 -9.35 -36.87
CA PRO A 99 11.15 -10.37 -36.28
C PRO A 99 11.87 -9.88 -35.00
N ASN A 100 12.23 -8.60 -34.94
CA ASN A 100 12.90 -8.02 -33.77
C ASN A 100 11.96 -7.91 -32.56
N ALA A 101 10.68 -7.59 -32.78
CA ALA A 101 9.69 -7.53 -31.70
C ALA A 101 9.39 -8.93 -31.14
N CYS A 102 9.29 -9.94 -32.02
CA CYS A 102 9.17 -11.35 -31.61
C CYS A 102 10.34 -11.80 -30.73
N TYR A 103 11.57 -11.44 -31.12
CA TYR A 103 12.77 -11.83 -30.36
C TYR A 103 12.77 -11.23 -28.95
N VAL A 104 12.47 -9.93 -28.81
CA VAL A 104 12.43 -9.27 -27.51
C VAL A 104 11.31 -9.83 -26.63
N LEU A 105 10.12 -10.04 -27.18
CA LEU A 105 8.99 -10.62 -26.45
C LEU A 105 9.25 -12.06 -26.01
N ALA A 106 9.84 -12.89 -26.88
CA ALA A 106 10.26 -14.24 -26.53
C ALA A 106 11.30 -14.22 -25.40
N ALA A 107 12.32 -13.37 -25.47
CA ALA A 107 13.33 -13.24 -24.42
C ALA A 107 12.74 -12.75 -23.08
N MET A 108 11.76 -11.85 -23.11
CA MET A 108 11.04 -11.38 -21.93
C MET A 108 10.17 -12.49 -21.30
N LEU A 109 9.52 -13.30 -22.13
CA LEU A 109 8.72 -14.44 -21.69
C LEU A 109 9.58 -15.54 -21.09
N GLU A 110 10.71 -15.89 -21.70
CA GLU A 110 11.66 -16.87 -21.15
C GLU A 110 12.26 -16.41 -19.82
N ARG A 111 12.53 -15.11 -19.66
CA ARG A 111 12.99 -14.53 -18.38
C ARG A 111 11.90 -14.45 -17.29
N LYS A 112 10.62 -14.59 -17.66
CA LYS A 112 9.47 -14.58 -16.75
C LYS A 112 8.83 -15.97 -16.57
N ARG A 113 9.22 -16.99 -17.34
CA ARG A 113 8.69 -18.35 -17.24
C ARG A 113 9.48 -19.15 -16.20
N VAL A 114 8.81 -19.31 -15.05
CA VAL A 114 9.13 -20.11 -13.84
C VAL A 114 10.18 -19.49 -12.92
#